data_AF-A0A421DNM7-F1
#
_entry.id   AF-A0A421DNM7-F1
#
_cell.length_a   1.000
_cell.length_b   1.000
_cell.length_c   1.000
_cell.angle_alpha   90.00
_cell.angle_beta   90.00
_cell.angle_gamma   90.00
#
_symmetry.space_group_name_H-M   'P 1'
#
loop_
_entity.id
_entity.type
_entity.pdbx_description
1 polymer ?
#
loop_
_entity_poly.entity_id
_entity_poly.type
_entity_poly.pdbx_seq_one_letter_code
_entity_poly.pdbx_strand_id
1 'polypeptide(L)'
;MGRKSSIHRLPADIRSHIERRLREDALTLDELIADLHEHFPDVEVAPSRSALGRYKQSFEQVVSRMREQDQMARLLVSELGENPDERAGALMVQAVTTLTAHASFVAQNEENPDIDTVRHLARAAKDVLQARKASLDERREIERAARERLLREQQDNLQQVASAQGLSEDQVQFWRERVLGIK
;
A
#
# COMPACT_ATOMS: atom_id res chain seq x y z
N MET A 1 -20.84 1.16 -30.08
CA MET A 1 -19.60 0.91 -29.33
C MET A 1 -18.40 1.40 -30.14
N GLY A 2 -17.56 2.27 -29.56
CA GLY A 2 -16.38 2.80 -30.23
C GLY A 2 -15.35 1.71 -30.50
N ARG A 3 -14.84 1.63 -31.73
CA ARG A 3 -13.84 0.64 -32.15
C ARG A 3 -12.56 0.83 -31.32
N LYS A 4 -12.12 -0.22 -30.60
CA LYS A 4 -10.84 -0.23 -29.85
C LYS A 4 -9.70 0.26 -30.75
N SER A 5 -8.82 1.12 -30.22
CA SER A 5 -7.69 1.68 -30.95
C SER A 5 -6.86 0.59 -31.63
N SER A 6 -6.35 0.86 -32.83
CA SER A 6 -5.45 -0.05 -33.55
C SER A 6 -4.18 -0.35 -32.75
N ILE A 7 -3.80 0.52 -31.81
CA ILE A 7 -2.69 0.32 -30.86
C ILE A 7 -2.89 -0.95 -30.01
N HIS A 8 -4.13 -1.29 -29.63
CA HIS A 8 -4.39 -2.50 -28.84
C HIS A 8 -4.15 -3.81 -29.61
N ARG A 9 -4.08 -3.74 -30.95
CA ARG A 9 -3.83 -4.89 -31.82
C ARG A 9 -2.35 -5.10 -32.11
N LEU A 10 -1.50 -4.17 -31.70
CA LEU A 10 -0.05 -4.32 -31.84
C LEU A 10 0.46 -5.44 -30.91
N PRO A 11 1.58 -6.09 -31.27
CA PRO A 11 2.34 -6.95 -30.37
C PRO A 11 2.55 -6.33 -28.99
N ALA A 12 2.54 -7.16 -27.95
CA ALA A 12 2.62 -6.72 -26.56
C ALA A 12 3.85 -5.86 -26.29
N ASP A 13 5.01 -6.24 -26.83
CA ASP A 13 6.29 -5.55 -26.61
C ASP A 13 6.25 -4.11 -27.18
N ILE A 14 5.69 -3.93 -28.37
CA ILE A 14 5.54 -2.62 -29.01
C ILE A 14 4.55 -1.77 -28.21
N ARG A 15 3.43 -2.35 -27.80
CA ARG A 15 2.43 -1.63 -26.99
C ARG A 15 3.03 -1.17 -25.66
N SER A 16 3.75 -2.04 -24.96
CA SER A 16 4.41 -1.70 -23.70
C SER A 16 5.48 -0.63 -23.86
N HIS A 17 6.21 -0.62 -24.98
CA HIS A 17 7.14 0.46 -25.30
C HIS A 17 6.42 1.79 -25.54
N ILE A 18 5.31 1.80 -26.30
CA ILE A 18 4.47 2.98 -26.49
C ILE A 18 3.96 3.51 -25.14
N GLU A 19 3.38 2.63 -24.30
CA GLU A 19 2.87 2.99 -22.97
C GLU A 19 3.96 3.57 -22.06
N ARG A 20 5.18 3.02 -22.13
CA ARG A 20 6.34 3.55 -21.41
C ARG A 20 6.71 4.95 -21.87
N ARG A 21 6.87 5.16 -23.18
CA ARG A 21 7.21 6.47 -23.74
C ARG A 21 6.14 7.52 -23.49
N LEU A 22 4.85 7.14 -23.55
CA LEU A 22 3.74 8.03 -23.21
C LEU A 22 3.71 8.39 -21.71
N ARG A 23 4.22 7.52 -20.82
CA ARG A 23 4.36 7.83 -19.40
C ARG A 23 5.50 8.80 -19.12
N GLU A 24 6.61 8.66 -19.86
CA GLU A 24 7.77 9.56 -19.81
C GLU A 24 7.41 10.97 -20.30
N ASP A 25 6.42 11.10 -21.20
CA ASP A 25 5.90 12.35 -21.76
C ASP A 25 7.00 13.30 -22.31
N ALA A 26 8.10 12.72 -22.79
CA ALA A 26 9.27 13.44 -23.28
C ALA A 26 9.33 13.57 -24.81
N LEU A 27 8.48 12.82 -25.53
CA LEU A 27 8.48 12.76 -26.99
C LEU A 27 7.16 13.30 -27.56
N THR A 28 7.26 14.07 -28.63
CA THR A 28 6.12 14.36 -29.50
C THR A 28 5.62 13.09 -30.19
N LEU A 29 4.41 13.12 -30.75
CA LEU A 29 3.86 11.96 -31.45
C LEU A 29 4.71 11.55 -32.67
N ASP A 30 5.33 12.52 -33.35
CA ASP A 30 6.17 12.24 -34.51
C ASP A 30 7.52 11.64 -34.08
N GLU A 31 8.11 12.13 -33.00
CA GLU A 31 9.33 11.54 -32.40
C GLU A 31 9.07 10.14 -31.84
N LEU A 32 7.90 9.90 -31.25
CA LEU A 32 7.50 8.57 -30.80
C LEU A 32 7.38 7.58 -31.97
N ILE A 33 6.88 8.02 -33.13
CA ILE A 33 6.85 7.18 -34.33
C ILE A 33 8.26 6.86 -34.82
N ALA A 34 9.17 7.85 -34.80
CA ALA A 34 10.56 7.62 -35.17
C ALA A 34 11.26 6.65 -34.20
N ASP A 35 11.07 6.83 -32.89
CA ASP A 35 11.58 5.96 -31.83
C ASP A 35 11.08 4.51 -31.97
N LEU A 36 9.83 4.32 -32.40
CA LEU A 36 9.26 3.00 -32.69
C LEU A 36 9.94 2.33 -33.89
N HIS A 37 10.21 3.06 -34.97
CA HIS A 37 10.92 2.52 -36.12
C HIS A 37 12.38 2.14 -35.80
N GLU A 38 13.03 2.90 -34.90
CA GLU A 38 14.40 2.60 -34.47
C GLU A 38 14.46 1.36 -33.56
N HIS A 39 13.54 1.24 -32.60
CA HIS A 39 13.51 0.12 -31.66
C HIS A 39 12.89 -1.16 -32.24
N PHE A 40 12.03 -1.04 -33.24
CA PHE A 40 11.32 -2.15 -33.86
C PHE A 40 11.37 -2.06 -35.40
N PRO A 41 12.53 -2.29 -36.03
CA PRO A 41 12.70 -2.14 -37.47
C PRO A 41 11.90 -3.16 -38.30
N ASP A 42 11.55 -4.32 -37.71
CA ASP A 42 10.82 -5.41 -38.38
C ASP A 42 9.30 -5.21 -38.40
N VAL A 43 8.79 -4.07 -37.93
CA VAL A 43 7.36 -3.80 -37.83
C VAL A 43 6.83 -3.30 -39.17
N GLU A 44 6.10 -4.16 -39.88
CA GLU A 44 5.52 -3.83 -41.20
C GLU A 44 4.51 -2.67 -41.17
N VAL A 45 3.86 -2.41 -40.02
CA VAL A 45 2.85 -1.35 -39.89
C VAL A 45 3.04 -0.57 -38.60
N ALA A 46 3.71 0.57 -38.71
CA ALA A 46 3.76 1.55 -37.63
C ALA A 46 2.39 2.23 -37.44
N PRO A 47 2.02 2.52 -36.19
CA PRO A 47 0.74 3.18 -35.92
C PRO A 47 0.72 4.61 -36.47
N SER A 48 -0.42 5.00 -37.04
CA SER A 48 -0.59 6.38 -37.54
C SER A 48 -0.62 7.39 -36.39
N ARG A 49 -0.20 8.63 -36.68
CA ARG A 49 -0.22 9.76 -35.72
C ARG A 49 -1.59 9.95 -35.05
N SER A 50 -2.68 9.83 -35.81
CA SER A 50 -4.04 9.96 -35.26
C SER A 50 -4.47 8.77 -34.39
N ALA A 51 -3.92 7.58 -34.61
CA ALA A 51 -4.15 6.43 -33.74
C ALA A 51 -3.40 6.58 -32.42
N LEU A 52 -2.14 7.04 -32.47
CA LEU A 52 -1.35 7.36 -31.28
C LEU A 52 -1.97 8.51 -30.48
N GLY A 53 -2.43 9.59 -31.13
CA GLY A 53 -3.04 10.73 -30.43
C GLY A 53 -4.30 10.35 -29.65
N ARG A 54 -5.21 9.57 -30.25
CA ARG A 54 -6.40 9.07 -29.54
C ARG A 54 -6.03 8.14 -28.39
N TYR A 55 -5.02 7.30 -28.59
CA TYR A 55 -4.54 6.41 -27.55
C TYR A 55 -3.87 7.17 -26.40
N LYS A 56 -3.02 8.16 -26.69
CA LYS A 56 -2.41 9.09 -25.71
C LYS A 56 -3.49 9.75 -24.86
N GLN A 57 -4.53 10.30 -25.47
CA GLN A 57 -5.63 10.93 -24.73
C GLN A 57 -6.33 9.97 -23.75
N SER A 58 -6.61 8.73 -24.18
CA SER A 58 -7.20 7.72 -23.27
C SER A 58 -6.21 7.25 -22.19
N PHE A 59 -4.92 7.18 -22.52
CA PHE A 59 -3.87 6.75 -21.62
C PHE A 59 -3.57 7.82 -20.56
N GLU A 60 -3.56 9.09 -20.93
CA GLU A 60 -3.40 10.23 -20.01
C GLU A 60 -4.51 10.26 -18.95
N GLN A 61 -5.75 9.95 -19.30
CA GLN A 61 -6.84 9.85 -18.32
C GLN A 61 -6.58 8.76 -17.28
N VAL A 62 -6.03 7.61 -17.70
CA VAL A 62 -5.66 6.52 -16.80
C VAL A 62 -4.46 6.89 -15.95
N VAL A 63 -3.42 7.49 -16.55
CA VAL A 63 -2.20 7.91 -15.85
C VAL A 63 -2.48 9.04 -14.86
N SER A 64 -3.33 10.00 -15.19
CA SER A 64 -3.74 11.08 -14.28
C SER A 64 -4.37 10.50 -13.02
N ARG A 65 -5.33 9.57 -13.19
CA ARG A 65 -5.97 8.88 -12.06
C ARG A 65 -4.96 8.09 -11.23
N MET A 66 -4.00 7.42 -11.86
CA MET A 66 -2.94 6.70 -11.13
C MET A 66 -2.03 7.66 -10.35
N ARG A 67 -1.70 8.83 -10.92
CA ARG A 67 -0.90 9.86 -10.22
C ARG A 67 -1.67 10.47 -9.06
N GLU A 68 -2.95 10.76 -9.21
CA GLU A 68 -3.83 11.21 -8.12
C GLU A 68 -3.90 10.18 -6.99
N GLN A 69 -4.01 8.90 -7.33
CA GLN A 69 -3.99 7.80 -6.36
C GLN A 69 -2.64 7.69 -5.65
N ASP A 70 -1.51 7.81 -6.37
CA ASP A 70 -0.16 7.77 -5.79
C ASP A 70 0.10 9.00 -4.89
N GLN A 71 -0.37 10.17 -5.30
CA GLN A 71 -0.28 11.40 -4.51
C GLN A 71 -1.12 11.30 -3.23
N MET A 72 -2.34 10.78 -3.33
CA MET A 72 -3.20 10.53 -2.18
C MET A 72 -2.58 9.50 -1.24
N ALA A 73 -1.97 8.43 -1.77
CA ALA A 73 -1.23 7.44 -0.97
C ALA A 73 -0.01 8.07 -0.26
N ARG A 74 0.75 8.92 -0.94
CA ARG A 74 1.91 9.63 -0.35
C ARG A 74 1.47 10.62 0.74
N LEU A 75 0.39 11.36 0.52
CA LEU A 75 -0.17 12.29 1.51
C LEU A 75 -0.63 11.54 2.76
N LEU A 76 -1.31 10.40 2.57
CA LEU A 76 -1.72 9.52 3.67
C LEU A 76 -0.51 8.97 4.44
N VAL A 77 0.57 8.58 3.76
CA VAL A 77 1.81 8.17 4.41
C VAL A 77 2.46 9.33 5.18
N SER A 78 2.46 10.54 4.63
CA SER A 78 3.07 11.72 5.28
C SER A 78 2.27 12.25 6.48
N GLU A 79 0.93 12.15 6.46
CA GLU A 79 0.09 12.56 7.59
C GLU A 79 0.08 11.52 8.73
N LEU A 80 0.50 10.28 8.48
CA LEU A 80 0.44 9.18 9.44
C LEU A 80 1.68 9.02 10.34
N GLY A 81 2.78 9.71 10.04
CA GLY A 81 3.92 9.94 10.94
C GLY A 81 4.79 8.71 11.28
N GLU A 82 6.10 8.86 11.06
CA GLU A 82 7.18 7.87 11.28
C GLU A 82 7.11 7.16 12.65
N ASN A 83 6.33 6.08 12.79
CA ASN A 83 6.35 5.17 13.95
C ASN A 83 5.71 3.79 13.66
N PRO A 84 6.22 2.68 14.23
CA PRO A 84 6.02 1.31 13.74
C PRO A 84 4.58 0.71 13.79
N ASP A 85 3.61 1.42 14.37
CA ASP A 85 2.18 1.09 14.31
C ASP A 85 1.53 1.48 12.95
N GLU A 86 2.26 2.20 12.10
CA GLU A 86 1.93 2.69 10.75
C GLU A 86 1.37 1.64 9.77
N ARG A 87 1.74 0.36 9.91
CA ARG A 87 1.29 -0.69 8.98
C ARG A 87 -0.21 -0.93 9.07
N ALA A 88 -0.81 -0.74 10.25
CA ALA A 88 -2.25 -0.93 10.41
C ALA A 88 -3.07 0.21 9.80
N GLY A 89 -2.59 1.46 9.91
CA GLY A 89 -3.20 2.63 9.29
C GLY A 89 -3.08 2.61 7.77
N ALA A 90 -1.90 2.29 7.25
CA ALA A 90 -1.66 2.14 5.81
C ALA A 90 -2.56 1.05 5.19
N LEU A 91 -2.78 -0.07 5.89
CA LEU A 91 -3.66 -1.14 5.44
C LEU A 91 -5.15 -0.74 5.47
N MET A 92 -5.58 0.07 6.43
CA MET A 92 -6.94 0.65 6.45
C MET A 92 -7.19 1.55 5.26
N VAL A 93 -6.24 2.45 5.00
CA VAL A 93 -6.28 3.36 3.85
C VAL A 93 -6.33 2.55 2.56
N GLN A 94 -5.46 1.55 2.42
CA GLN A 94 -5.42 0.69 1.24
C GLN A 94 -6.74 -0.08 1.04
N ALA A 95 -7.37 -0.56 2.11
CA ALA A 95 -8.66 -1.24 2.05
C ALA A 95 -9.78 -0.28 1.61
N VAL A 96 -9.85 0.92 2.19
CA VAL A 96 -10.83 1.96 1.80
C VAL A 96 -10.62 2.39 0.35
N THR A 97 -9.38 2.68 -0.05
CA THR A 97 -9.04 3.04 -1.44
C THR A 97 -9.40 1.92 -2.41
N THR A 98 -9.15 0.64 -2.06
CA THR A 98 -9.51 -0.51 -2.91
C THR A 98 -11.02 -0.64 -3.08
N LEU A 99 -11.80 -0.46 -2.00
CA LEU A 99 -13.26 -0.49 -2.05
C LEU A 99 -13.83 0.65 -2.87
N THR A 100 -13.33 1.87 -2.66
CA THR A 100 -13.76 3.05 -3.42
C THR A 100 -13.41 2.90 -4.89
N ALA A 101 -12.19 2.46 -5.21
CA ALA A 101 -11.78 2.20 -6.59
C ALA A 101 -12.64 1.12 -7.24
N HIS A 102 -12.96 0.04 -6.52
CA HIS A 102 -13.82 -1.03 -7.02
C HIS A 102 -15.27 -0.56 -7.22
N ALA A 103 -15.85 0.18 -6.27
CA ALA A 103 -17.18 0.76 -6.40
C ALA A 103 -17.27 1.78 -7.55
N SER A 104 -16.25 2.62 -7.72
CA SER A 104 -16.14 3.55 -8.85
C SER A 104 -15.93 2.84 -10.18
N PHE A 105 -15.29 1.67 -10.20
CA PHE A 105 -15.13 0.86 -11.41
C PHE A 105 -16.43 0.15 -11.82
N VAL A 106 -17.18 -0.37 -10.86
CA VAL A 106 -18.52 -0.96 -11.08
C VAL A 106 -19.50 0.12 -11.55
N ALA A 107 -19.51 1.29 -10.91
CA ALA A 107 -20.36 2.42 -11.29
C ALA A 107 -20.02 3.05 -12.66
N GLN A 108 -18.80 2.86 -13.18
CA GLN A 108 -18.41 3.36 -14.50
C GLN A 108 -18.73 2.38 -15.64
N ASN A 109 -18.94 1.09 -15.34
CA ASN A 109 -19.15 0.04 -16.34
C ASN A 109 -20.58 -0.53 -16.37
N GLU A 110 -21.44 -0.18 -15.41
CA GLU A 110 -22.86 -0.55 -15.40
C GLU A 110 -23.76 0.69 -15.28
N GLU A 111 -24.82 0.71 -16.09
CA GLU A 111 -25.81 1.81 -16.14
C GLU A 111 -26.68 1.88 -14.85
N ASN A 112 -26.63 0.83 -14.02
CA ASN A 112 -27.21 0.75 -12.68
C ASN A 112 -26.36 -0.17 -11.79
N PRO A 113 -25.41 0.36 -10.99
CA PRO A 113 -24.60 -0.48 -10.11
C PRO A 113 -25.49 -1.17 -9.06
N ASP A 114 -25.36 -2.49 -8.94
CA ASP A 114 -26.09 -3.27 -7.94
C ASP A 114 -25.67 -2.87 -6.52
N ILE A 115 -26.59 -2.24 -5.81
CA ILE A 115 -26.42 -1.74 -4.43
C ILE A 115 -26.06 -2.90 -3.48
N ASP A 116 -26.50 -4.12 -3.78
CA ASP A 116 -26.23 -5.25 -2.91
C ASP A 116 -24.77 -5.70 -3.00
N THR A 117 -24.17 -5.65 -4.20
CA THR A 117 -22.74 -5.88 -4.41
C THR A 117 -21.87 -4.87 -3.63
N VAL A 118 -22.22 -3.58 -3.66
CA VAL A 118 -21.51 -2.55 -2.89
C VAL A 118 -21.64 -2.80 -1.38
N ARG A 119 -22.82 -3.22 -0.92
CA ARG A 119 -23.09 -3.54 0.50
C ARG A 119 -22.29 -4.76 0.97
N HIS A 120 -22.18 -5.80 0.15
CA HIS A 120 -21.38 -6.99 0.45
C HIS A 120 -19.89 -6.65 0.58
N LEU A 121 -19.37 -5.82 -0.32
CA LEU A 121 -17.99 -5.36 -0.26
C LEU A 121 -17.71 -4.53 1.01
N ALA A 122 -18.62 -3.63 1.37
CA ALA A 122 -18.50 -2.85 2.61
C ALA A 122 -18.53 -3.73 3.88
N ARG A 123 -19.33 -4.81 3.89
CA ARG A 123 -19.35 -5.79 5.00
C ARG A 123 -18.07 -6.61 5.07
N ALA A 124 -17.61 -7.16 3.94
CA ALA A 124 -16.36 -7.92 3.89
C ALA A 124 -15.17 -7.06 4.39
N ALA A 125 -15.13 -5.79 4.02
CA ALA A 125 -14.14 -4.85 4.52
C ALA A 125 -14.23 -4.64 6.04
N LYS A 126 -15.44 -4.44 6.57
CA LYS A 126 -15.67 -4.31 8.01
C LYS A 126 -15.20 -5.57 8.78
N ASP A 127 -15.50 -6.75 8.26
CA ASP A 127 -15.14 -8.02 8.89
C ASP A 127 -13.62 -8.23 8.92
N VAL A 128 -12.92 -7.86 7.83
CA VAL A 128 -11.45 -7.85 7.77
C VAL A 128 -10.86 -6.89 8.81
N LEU A 129 -11.44 -5.69 8.95
CA LEU A 129 -10.99 -4.71 9.95
C LEU A 129 -11.24 -5.20 11.39
N GLN A 130 -12.37 -5.84 11.67
CA GLN A 130 -12.71 -6.37 12.99
C GLN A 130 -11.83 -7.56 13.39
N ALA A 131 -11.62 -8.52 12.49
CA ALA A 131 -10.73 -9.67 12.74
C ALA A 131 -9.29 -9.23 13.04
N ARG A 132 -8.83 -8.14 12.41
CA ARG A 132 -7.50 -7.59 12.66
C ARG A 132 -7.39 -6.80 13.96
N LYS A 133 -8.44 -6.07 14.37
CA LYS A 133 -8.50 -5.46 15.71
C LYS A 133 -8.32 -6.51 16.80
N ALA A 134 -9.05 -7.62 16.72
CA ALA A 134 -8.92 -8.73 17.66
C ALA A 134 -7.48 -9.28 17.71
N SER A 135 -6.81 -9.39 16.55
CA SER A 135 -5.42 -9.83 16.47
C SER A 135 -4.40 -8.83 17.05
N LEU A 136 -4.65 -7.53 16.96
CA LEU A 136 -3.80 -6.50 17.58
C LEU A 136 -3.98 -6.48 19.10
N ASP A 137 -5.22 -6.59 19.58
CA ASP A 137 -5.50 -6.69 21.00
C ASP A 137 -4.82 -7.94 21.59
N GLU A 138 -4.92 -9.09 20.91
CA GLU A 138 -4.20 -10.32 21.28
C GLU A 138 -2.68 -10.12 21.32
N ARG A 139 -2.09 -9.45 20.31
CA ARG A 139 -0.64 -9.16 20.32
C ARG A 139 -0.22 -8.26 21.48
N ARG A 140 -1.02 -7.24 21.80
CA ARG A 140 -0.76 -6.35 22.94
C ARG A 140 -0.85 -7.10 24.26
N GLU A 141 -1.82 -8.01 24.40
CA GLU A 141 -1.90 -8.87 25.58
C GLU A 141 -0.69 -9.81 25.66
N ILE A 142 -0.25 -10.41 24.55
CA ILE A 142 0.94 -11.26 24.51
C ILE A 142 2.19 -10.47 24.91
N GLU A 143 2.37 -9.26 24.38
CA GLU A 143 3.51 -8.40 24.69
C GLU A 143 3.51 -7.98 26.17
N ARG A 144 2.35 -7.56 26.70
CA ARG A 144 2.19 -7.25 28.12
C ARG A 144 2.52 -8.47 28.98
N ALA A 145 1.94 -9.64 28.67
CA ALA A 145 2.19 -10.88 29.40
C ALA A 145 3.66 -11.34 29.30
N ALA A 146 4.33 -11.09 28.18
CA ALA A 146 5.76 -11.37 28.01
C ALA A 146 6.61 -10.42 28.87
N ARG A 147 6.30 -9.12 28.87
CA ARG A 147 6.98 -8.12 29.69
C ARG A 147 6.80 -8.39 31.18
N GLU A 148 5.59 -8.71 31.61
CA GLU A 148 5.32 -9.08 33.01
C GLU A 148 6.03 -10.36 33.43
N ARG A 149 6.14 -11.36 32.55
CA ARG A 149 6.93 -12.57 32.82
C ARG A 149 8.42 -12.24 32.95
N LEU A 150 8.96 -11.48 32.01
CA LEU A 150 10.36 -11.06 32.05
C LEU A 150 10.67 -10.25 33.32
N LEU A 151 9.81 -9.30 33.70
CA LEU A 151 10.03 -8.50 34.92
C LEU A 151 10.02 -9.38 36.18
N ARG A 152 9.12 -10.37 36.26
CA ARG A 152 9.10 -11.35 37.36
C ARG A 152 10.39 -12.17 37.41
N GLU A 153 10.82 -12.72 36.27
CA GLU A 153 12.08 -13.48 36.18
C GLU A 153 13.28 -12.63 36.62
N GLN A 154 13.32 -11.36 36.19
CA GLN A 154 14.41 -10.45 36.57
C GLN A 154 14.36 -10.08 38.06
N GLN A 155 13.17 -9.95 38.66
CA GLN A 155 13.03 -9.74 40.10
C GLN A 155 13.50 -10.96 40.90
N ASP A 156 13.13 -12.16 40.49
CA ASP A 156 13.56 -13.41 41.14
C ASP A 156 15.08 -13.58 41.05
N ASN A 157 15.66 -13.30 39.87
CA ASN A 157 17.11 -13.29 39.68
C ASN A 157 17.80 -12.25 40.58
N LEU A 158 17.25 -11.04 40.67
CA LEU A 158 17.78 -9.98 41.53
C LEU A 158 17.75 -10.40 43.00
N GLN A 159 16.67 -11.04 43.46
CA GLN A 159 16.55 -11.54 44.83
C GLN A 159 17.59 -12.62 45.15
N GLN A 160 17.82 -13.56 44.23
CA GLN A 160 18.86 -14.58 44.39
C GLN A 160 20.26 -13.98 44.48
N VAL A 161 20.59 -13.03 43.58
CA VAL A 161 21.88 -12.32 43.62
C VAL A 161 22.01 -11.51 44.91
N ALA A 162 20.93 -10.86 45.36
CA ALA A 162 20.89 -10.10 46.60
C ALA A 162 21.25 -10.96 47.81
N SER A 163 20.63 -12.13 47.94
CA SER A 163 20.94 -13.07 49.02
C SER A 163 22.36 -13.65 48.91
N ALA A 164 22.82 -13.98 47.70
CA ALA A 164 24.15 -14.56 47.50
C ALA A 164 25.30 -13.57 47.77
N GLN A 165 25.12 -12.30 47.42
CA GLN A 165 26.16 -11.27 47.59
C GLN A 165 25.98 -10.41 48.84
N GLY A 166 24.92 -10.64 49.63
CA GLY A 166 24.64 -9.86 50.84
C GLY A 166 24.33 -8.39 50.55
N LEU A 167 23.65 -8.12 49.42
CA LEU A 167 23.22 -6.76 49.06
C LEU A 167 22.24 -6.22 50.11
N SER A 168 22.40 -4.95 50.50
CA SER A 168 21.46 -4.30 51.43
C SER A 168 20.12 -3.98 50.75
N GLU A 169 19.06 -3.78 51.54
CA GLU A 169 17.73 -3.42 51.01
C GLU A 169 17.77 -2.18 50.10
N ASP A 170 18.54 -1.15 50.49
CA ASP A 170 18.72 0.06 49.68
C ASP A 170 19.35 -0.23 48.31
N GLN A 171 20.29 -1.17 48.25
CA GLN A 171 20.94 -1.57 47.00
C GLN A 171 19.98 -2.34 46.10
N VAL A 172 19.17 -3.24 46.67
CA VAL A 172 18.14 -3.97 45.92
C VAL A 172 17.07 -3.01 45.39
N GLN A 173 16.65 -2.03 46.20
CA GLN A 173 15.71 -1.00 45.79
C GLN A 173 16.26 -0.15 44.63
N PHE A 174 17.55 0.22 44.70
CA PHE A 174 18.22 0.93 43.61
C PHE A 174 18.14 0.17 42.28
N TRP A 175 18.46 -1.12 42.27
CA TRP A 175 18.40 -1.94 41.04
C TRP A 175 16.98 -2.09 40.52
N ARG A 176 15.99 -2.25 41.41
CA ARG A 176 14.58 -2.38 41.05
C ARG A 176 14.05 -1.12 40.36
N GLU A 177 14.35 0.05 40.90
CA GLU A 177 13.85 1.31 40.37
C GLU A 177 14.65 1.82 39.16
N ARG A 178 15.99 1.76 39.23
CA ARG A 178 16.85 2.39 38.22
C ARG A 178 17.13 1.51 37.02
N VAL A 179 17.09 0.19 37.17
CA VAL A 179 17.44 -0.75 36.09
C VAL A 179 16.22 -1.50 35.61
N LEU A 180 15.39 -2.02 36.52
CA LEU A 180 14.16 -2.73 36.13
C LEU A 180 12.97 -1.77 35.89
N GLY A 181 13.06 -0.52 36.37
CA GLY A 181 11.99 0.48 36.21
C GLY A 181 10.73 0.15 36.99
N ILE A 182 10.84 -0.71 38.00
CA ILE A 182 9.74 -1.15 38.86
C ILE A 182 9.78 -0.28 40.11
N LYS A 183 8.69 0.42 40.42
CA LYS A 183 8.53 1.21 41.64
C LYS A 183 7.93 0.35 42.75
#